data_AF-A0A820YJG6-F1
#
_entry.id   AF-A0A820YJG6-F1
#
_cell.length_a   1.000
_cell.length_b   1.000
_cell.length_c   1.000
_cell.angle_alpha   90.00
_cell.angle_beta   90.00
_cell.angle_gamma   90.00
#
_symmetry.space_group_name_H-M   'P 1'
#
loop_
_entity.id
_entity.type
_entity.pdbx_description
1 polymer ?
#
loop_
_entity_poly.entity_id
_entity_poly.type
_entity_poly.pdbx_seq_one_letter_code
_entity_poly.pdbx_strand_id
1 'polypeptide(L)'
;MHPLLLTVANQLLTSTYSFYLGTQKKTVQFKPIIPSTVGFRVNLGGQQQELHRDDNDFHTRSCDWPMIIGCLIAMTCTHKNNGETIVILGSHLWEDEDRVPQVEEAVPVELELRDATIFVGNLYHAGGSNTTLDEWRETAGIFMAKELYGQAENEYLMVPSARCKKLQLSLVELRVLGYGLSPPACGFVKYKDPMESVFRIIDDETVPI
;
A
#
# COMPACT_ATOMS: atom_id res chain seq x y z
N MET A 1 -4.18 -1.06 12.79
CA MET A 1 -3.94 -1.86 11.56
C MET A 1 -3.74 -3.33 11.89
N HIS A 2 -4.16 -4.28 11.03
CA HIS A 2 -4.04 -5.72 11.31
C HIS A 2 -2.56 -6.19 11.35
N PRO A 3 -2.12 -6.98 12.34
CA PRO A 3 -0.72 -7.37 12.50
C PRO A 3 -0.13 -8.10 11.29
N LEU A 4 -0.88 -9.00 10.66
CA LEU A 4 -0.40 -9.74 9.49
C LEU A 4 -0.02 -8.82 8.31
N LEU A 5 -0.86 -7.81 8.03
CA LEU A 5 -0.57 -6.85 6.95
C LEU A 5 0.70 -6.07 7.25
N LEU A 6 0.87 -5.59 8.49
CA LEU A 6 2.08 -4.89 8.92
C LEU A 6 3.32 -5.78 8.81
N THR A 7 3.24 -7.05 9.21
CA THR A 7 4.38 -7.98 9.11
C THR A 7 4.78 -8.19 7.65
N VAL A 8 3.81 -8.46 6.76
CA VAL A 8 4.08 -8.65 5.33
C VAL A 8 4.64 -7.37 4.70
N ALA A 9 4.04 -6.21 4.99
CA ALA A 9 4.50 -4.91 4.51
C ALA A 9 5.95 -4.65 4.94
N ASN A 10 6.24 -4.81 6.23
CA ASN A 10 7.58 -4.59 6.76
C ASN A 10 8.61 -5.54 6.12
N GLN A 11 8.24 -6.79 5.85
CA GLN A 11 9.15 -7.74 5.23
C GLN A 11 9.45 -7.42 3.76
N LEU A 12 8.43 -6.99 2.99
CA LEU A 12 8.57 -6.78 1.55
C LEU A 12 9.00 -5.36 1.16
N LEU A 13 8.60 -4.35 1.94
CA LEU A 13 8.70 -2.93 1.55
C LEU A 13 9.63 -2.10 2.44
N THR A 14 10.14 -2.63 3.56
CA THR A 14 11.12 -1.87 4.36
C THR A 14 12.36 -1.59 3.53
N SER A 15 12.66 -0.31 3.35
CA SER A 15 13.84 0.12 2.60
C SER A 15 15.04 0.14 3.53
N THR A 16 16.15 -0.48 3.13
CA THR A 16 17.43 -0.40 3.85
C THR A 16 18.44 0.31 2.98
N TYR A 17 19.01 1.40 3.49
CA TYR A 17 19.95 2.22 2.73
C TYR A 17 21.23 2.46 3.52
N SER A 18 22.38 2.37 2.85
CA SER A 18 23.68 2.62 3.46
C SER A 18 24.41 3.74 2.73
N PHE A 19 24.97 4.66 3.49
CA PHE A 19 25.70 5.81 2.97
C PHE A 19 26.86 6.17 3.89
N TYR A 20 27.80 6.98 3.39
CA TYR A 20 28.87 7.54 4.21
C TYR A 20 28.48 8.93 4.70
N LEU A 21 28.65 9.16 6.01
CA LEU A 21 28.64 10.50 6.59
C LEU A 21 30.05 10.79 7.12
N GLY A 22 30.80 11.62 6.38
CA GLY A 22 32.24 11.72 6.56
C GLY A 22 32.91 10.38 6.25
N THR A 23 33.60 9.79 7.23
CA THR A 23 34.27 8.49 7.11
C THR A 23 33.47 7.32 7.67
N GLN A 24 32.32 7.58 8.29
CA GLN A 24 31.50 6.53 8.91
C GLN A 24 30.44 6.05 7.93
N LYS A 25 30.43 4.73 7.66
CA LYS A 25 29.31 4.09 6.97
C LYS A 25 28.13 3.98 7.95
N LYS A 26 27.01 4.59 7.59
CA LYS A 26 25.73 4.47 8.30
C LYS A 26 24.78 3.62 7.49
N THR A 27 23.94 2.86 8.19
CA THR A 27 22.83 2.10 7.60
C THR A 27 21.56 2.53 8.30
N VAL A 28 20.55 2.88 7.52
CA VAL A 28 19.25 3.32 8.01
C VAL A 28 18.16 2.46 7.38
N GLN A 29 17.05 2.34 8.07
CA GLN A 29 15.87 1.65 7.58
C GLN A 29 14.66 2.56 7.66
N PHE A 30 13.75 2.38 6.72
CA PHE A 30 12.47 3.06 6.74
C PHE A 30 11.34 2.08 6.41
N LYS A 31 10.33 2.06 7.28
CA LYS A 31 9.18 1.15 7.22
C LYS A 31 8.12 1.69 6.25
N PRO A 32 7.34 0.83 5.60
CA PRO A 32 6.30 1.29 4.67
C PRO A 32 5.21 2.14 5.34
N ILE A 33 4.60 3.00 4.54
CA ILE A 33 3.46 3.85 4.91
C ILE A 33 2.23 3.51 4.07
N ILE A 34 1.07 4.01 4.46
CA ILE A 34 -0.17 3.94 3.66
C ILE A 34 -0.06 5.00 2.57
N PRO A 35 -0.09 4.62 1.27
CA PRO A 35 -0.19 5.58 0.19
C PRO A 35 -1.65 5.94 -0.11
N SER A 36 -2.62 5.07 0.20
CA SER A 36 -4.04 5.24 -0.11
C SER A 36 -4.89 4.20 0.63
N THR A 37 -6.14 4.55 0.91
CA THR A 37 -7.20 3.64 1.37
C THR A 37 -8.49 3.90 0.61
N VAL A 38 -9.08 2.86 0.00
CA VAL A 38 -10.17 3.03 -0.96
C VAL A 38 -11.31 2.04 -0.72
N GLY A 39 -12.55 2.52 -0.77
CA GLY A 39 -13.72 1.65 -0.89
C GLY A 39 -14.05 1.41 -2.36
N PHE A 40 -14.07 0.15 -2.80
CA PHE A 40 -14.44 -0.23 -4.15
C PHE A 40 -15.83 -0.83 -4.17
N ARG A 41 -16.68 -0.37 -5.09
CA ARG A 41 -17.98 -0.98 -5.40
C ARG A 41 -18.08 -1.26 -6.88
N VAL A 42 -18.34 -2.50 -7.24
CA VAL A 42 -18.70 -2.90 -8.61
C VAL A 42 -20.21 -3.09 -8.68
N ASN A 43 -20.87 -2.16 -9.37
CA ASN A 43 -22.33 -2.19 -9.57
C ASN A 43 -22.71 -3.25 -10.62
N LEU A 44 -24.00 -3.57 -10.70
CA LEU A 44 -24.58 -4.44 -11.71
C LEU A 44 -24.20 -3.95 -13.12
N GLY A 45 -23.76 -4.86 -13.97
CA GLY A 45 -23.28 -4.53 -15.33
C GLY A 45 -21.92 -3.81 -15.37
N GLY A 46 -21.22 -3.71 -14.24
CA GLY A 46 -19.87 -3.16 -14.15
C GLY A 46 -18.92 -3.90 -15.08
N GLN A 47 -18.15 -3.16 -15.87
CA GLN A 47 -17.19 -3.74 -16.82
C GLN A 47 -15.87 -4.05 -16.11
N GLN A 48 -15.17 -5.06 -16.62
CA GLN A 48 -13.83 -5.40 -16.13
C GLN A 48 -12.88 -4.22 -16.34
N GLN A 49 -12.01 -3.97 -15.38
CA GLN A 49 -10.89 -3.05 -15.55
C GLN A 49 -9.85 -3.64 -16.51
N GLU A 50 -9.03 -2.78 -17.09
CA GLU A 50 -7.84 -3.22 -17.81
C GLU A 50 -6.84 -3.85 -16.83
N LEU A 51 -6.09 -4.88 -17.26
CA LEU A 51 -5.04 -5.48 -16.45
C LEU A 51 -3.92 -4.46 -16.21
N HIS A 52 -3.59 -4.24 -14.94
CA HIS A 52 -2.59 -3.25 -14.54
C HIS A 52 -1.77 -3.74 -13.35
N ARG A 53 -0.73 -2.97 -13.04
CA ARG A 53 0.11 -3.06 -11.86
C ARG A 53 -0.05 -1.75 -11.09
N ASP A 54 -0.34 -1.81 -9.79
CA ASP A 54 -0.45 -0.59 -8.95
C ASP A 54 0.89 0.15 -8.84
N ASP A 55 2.00 -0.57 -8.99
CA ASP A 55 3.34 0.01 -9.02
C ASP A 55 3.52 1.01 -10.18
N ASN A 56 2.64 1.03 -11.19
CA ASN A 56 2.67 1.97 -12.31
C ASN A 56 2.47 3.43 -11.86
N ASP A 57 1.66 3.68 -10.81
CA ASP A 57 1.37 5.03 -10.30
C ASP A 57 2.63 5.76 -9.83
N PHE A 58 3.67 4.99 -9.47
CA PHE A 58 4.91 5.49 -8.91
C PHE A 58 6.05 5.55 -9.94
N HIS A 59 5.76 5.32 -11.23
CA HIS A 59 6.74 5.33 -12.33
C HIS A 59 7.98 4.49 -12.02
N THR A 60 7.73 3.29 -11.51
CA THR A 60 8.74 2.44 -10.90
C THR A 60 9.57 1.74 -11.96
N ARG A 61 10.85 1.51 -11.67
CA ARG A 61 11.69 0.63 -12.49
C ARG A 61 11.61 -0.77 -11.92
N SER A 62 11.88 -1.79 -12.73
CA SER A 62 11.87 -3.18 -12.27
C SER A 62 12.78 -3.47 -11.07
N CYS A 63 13.89 -2.72 -10.93
CA CYS A 63 14.77 -2.83 -9.76
C CYS A 63 14.18 -2.27 -8.47
N ASP A 64 13.12 -1.48 -8.55
CA ASP A 64 12.46 -0.85 -7.41
C ASP A 64 11.31 -1.74 -6.87
N TRP A 65 10.86 -2.75 -7.63
CA TRP A 65 9.74 -3.62 -7.28
C TRP A 65 10.03 -4.60 -6.12
N PRO A 66 9.00 -5.01 -5.36
CA PRO A 66 7.66 -4.40 -5.33
C PRO A 66 7.71 -3.05 -4.61
N MET A 67 6.93 -2.09 -5.08
CA MET A 67 6.83 -0.76 -4.47
C MET A 67 5.61 -0.63 -3.56
N ILE A 68 4.52 -1.28 -3.94
CA ILE A 68 3.29 -1.38 -3.16
C ILE A 68 3.00 -2.84 -2.79
N ILE A 69 2.26 -3.01 -1.69
CA ILE A 69 1.37 -4.15 -1.52
C ILE A 69 -0.07 -3.66 -1.35
N GLY A 70 -1.00 -4.35 -1.99
CA GLY A 70 -2.43 -4.15 -1.82
C GLY A 70 -3.02 -5.20 -0.88
N CYS A 71 -3.95 -4.78 -0.03
CA CYS A 71 -4.78 -5.67 0.78
C CYS A 71 -6.25 -5.33 0.50
N LEU A 72 -6.95 -6.23 -0.19
CA LEU A 72 -8.39 -6.09 -0.46
C LEU A 72 -9.16 -6.98 0.51
N ILE A 73 -10.03 -6.35 1.29
CA ILE A 73 -10.88 -7.00 2.29
C ILE A 73 -12.29 -7.07 1.74
N ALA A 74 -12.86 -8.28 1.70
CA ALA A 74 -14.22 -8.52 1.24
C ALA A 74 -15.25 -7.93 2.21
N MET A 75 -16.02 -6.95 1.75
CA MET A 75 -17.16 -6.37 2.47
C MET A 75 -18.48 -7.03 2.06
N THR A 76 -18.48 -7.73 0.94
CA THR A 76 -19.45 -8.73 0.47
C THR A 76 -18.66 -9.95 -0.03
N CYS A 77 -19.28 -11.14 -0.13
CA CYS A 77 -18.63 -12.27 -0.79
C CYS A 77 -18.26 -11.89 -2.24
N THR A 78 -17.08 -12.30 -2.70
CA THR A 78 -16.60 -12.07 -4.07
C THR A 78 -16.53 -13.41 -4.80
N HIS A 79 -17.09 -13.48 -5.99
CA HIS A 79 -17.07 -14.69 -6.81
C HIS A 79 -17.11 -14.31 -8.29
N LYS A 80 -16.74 -15.27 -9.16
CA LYS A 80 -16.52 -15.10 -10.61
C LYS A 80 -17.49 -14.18 -11.38
N ASN A 81 -18.74 -14.10 -10.94
CA ASN A 81 -19.81 -13.43 -11.69
C ASN A 81 -20.15 -12.05 -11.13
N ASN A 82 -19.76 -11.72 -9.89
CA ASN A 82 -20.09 -10.43 -9.26
C ASN A 82 -18.95 -9.41 -9.35
N GLY A 83 -17.92 -9.73 -10.13
CA GLY A 83 -16.84 -8.82 -10.48
C GLY A 83 -15.74 -8.81 -9.43
N GLU A 84 -15.38 -9.97 -8.90
CA GLU A 84 -14.20 -10.22 -8.08
C GLU A 84 -12.90 -9.71 -8.69
N THR A 85 -11.86 -9.52 -7.89
CA THR A 85 -10.53 -9.21 -8.43
C THR A 85 -10.00 -10.42 -9.20
N ILE A 86 -9.46 -10.19 -10.40
CA ILE A 86 -8.74 -11.20 -11.19
C ILE A 86 -7.23 -10.92 -11.14
N VAL A 87 -6.42 -11.97 -11.17
CA VAL A 87 -4.95 -11.86 -11.09
C VAL A 87 -4.27 -12.81 -12.06
N ILE A 88 -3.13 -12.40 -12.63
CA ILE A 88 -2.24 -13.31 -13.35
C ILE A 88 -1.18 -13.82 -12.38
N LEU A 89 -1.34 -15.06 -11.89
CA LEU A 89 -0.43 -15.65 -10.92
C LEU A 89 1.01 -15.71 -11.45
N GLY A 90 1.97 -15.36 -10.61
CA GLY A 90 3.40 -15.33 -10.98
C GLY A 90 3.82 -14.15 -11.87
N SER A 91 2.91 -13.27 -12.28
CA SER A 91 3.25 -12.12 -13.14
C SER A 91 4.16 -11.08 -12.50
N HIS A 92 4.28 -11.07 -11.18
CA HIS A 92 5.26 -10.28 -10.44
C HIS A 92 6.70 -10.78 -10.60
N LEU A 93 6.92 -11.94 -11.22
CA LEU A 93 8.23 -12.54 -11.50
C LEU A 93 8.62 -12.46 -12.98
N TRP A 94 7.81 -11.82 -13.83
CA TRP A 94 8.13 -11.68 -15.24
C TRP A 94 9.32 -10.72 -15.41
N GLU A 95 10.38 -11.21 -16.05
CA GLU A 95 11.60 -10.44 -16.33
C GLU A 95 11.48 -9.58 -17.59
N ASP A 96 10.61 -9.98 -18.52
CA ASP A 96 10.36 -9.27 -19.78
C ASP A 96 9.33 -8.16 -19.54
N GLU A 97 9.80 -6.90 -19.53
CA GLU A 97 8.96 -5.71 -19.38
C GLU A 97 8.04 -5.46 -20.58
N ASP A 98 8.37 -6.00 -21.77
CA ASP A 98 7.57 -5.84 -22.99
C ASP A 98 6.46 -6.91 -23.10
N ARG A 99 6.41 -7.86 -22.17
CA ARG A 99 5.38 -8.90 -22.16
C ARG A 99 4.01 -8.29 -21.89
N VAL A 100 3.11 -8.42 -22.88
CA VAL A 100 1.73 -7.96 -22.78
C VAL A 100 0.88 -8.96 -21.98
N PRO A 101 0.22 -8.55 -20.87
CA PRO A 101 -0.65 -9.43 -20.10
C PRO A 101 -1.93 -9.75 -20.88
N GLN A 102 -2.38 -11.01 -20.84
CA GLN A 102 -3.63 -11.43 -21.47
C GLN A 102 -4.69 -11.79 -20.41
N VAL A 103 -5.96 -11.44 -20.66
CA VAL A 103 -7.07 -11.69 -19.71
C VAL A 103 -7.28 -13.19 -19.48
N GLU A 104 -7.00 -14.02 -20.49
CA GLU A 104 -7.14 -15.47 -20.43
C GLU A 104 -6.12 -16.14 -19.48
N GLU A 105 -5.05 -15.43 -19.12
CA GLU A 105 -4.06 -15.88 -18.13
C GLU A 105 -4.48 -15.56 -16.70
N ALA A 106 -5.52 -14.73 -16.52
CA ALA A 106 -5.97 -14.30 -15.20
C ALA A 106 -6.94 -15.31 -14.58
N VAL A 107 -6.86 -15.45 -13.26
CA VAL A 107 -7.74 -16.29 -12.45
C VAL A 107 -8.49 -15.44 -11.43
N PRO A 108 -9.74 -15.80 -11.08
CA PRO A 108 -10.53 -15.07 -10.11
C PRO A 108 -9.99 -15.27 -8.68
N VAL A 109 -10.10 -14.23 -7.87
CA VAL A 109 -9.85 -14.28 -6.42
C VAL A 109 -11.20 -14.23 -5.70
N GLU A 110 -11.71 -15.42 -5.38
CA GLU A 110 -12.96 -15.58 -4.65
C GLU A 110 -12.70 -15.51 -3.14
N LEU A 111 -13.51 -14.73 -2.43
CA LEU A 111 -13.34 -14.41 -1.02
C LEU A 111 -14.70 -14.47 -0.32
N GLU A 112 -14.76 -15.09 0.85
CA GLU A 112 -15.93 -14.96 1.71
C GLU A 112 -15.95 -13.60 2.42
N LEU A 113 -17.09 -13.23 2.99
CA LEU A 113 -17.21 -12.01 3.77
C LEU A 113 -16.12 -11.95 4.88
N ARG A 114 -15.34 -10.87 4.90
CA ARG A 114 -14.18 -10.61 5.78
C ARG A 114 -12.89 -11.35 5.45
N ASP A 115 -12.89 -12.21 4.44
CA ASP A 115 -11.61 -12.68 3.89
C ASP A 115 -10.86 -11.51 3.25
N ALA A 116 -9.55 -11.67 3.12
CA ALA A 116 -8.70 -10.68 2.50
C ALA A 116 -7.68 -11.34 1.58
N THR A 117 -7.40 -10.68 0.46
CA THR A 117 -6.27 -11.02 -0.41
C THR A 117 -5.17 -9.98 -0.24
N ILE A 118 -3.92 -10.43 -0.18
CA ILE A 118 -2.73 -9.57 -0.18
C ILE A 118 -1.92 -9.90 -1.43
N PHE A 119 -1.57 -8.87 -2.20
CA PHE A 119 -0.76 -9.00 -3.41
C PHE A 119 0.27 -7.88 -3.50
N VAL A 120 1.35 -8.13 -4.22
CA VAL A 120 2.37 -7.13 -4.55
C VAL A 120 1.90 -6.26 -5.72
N GLY A 121 2.22 -4.97 -5.72
CA GLY A 121 1.74 -4.00 -6.70
C GLY A 121 2.28 -4.24 -8.12
N ASN A 122 3.37 -5.01 -8.27
CA ASN A 122 3.88 -5.46 -9.56
C ASN A 122 3.24 -6.79 -10.06
N LEU A 123 2.19 -7.29 -9.41
CA LEU A 123 1.33 -8.37 -9.92
C LEU A 123 0.28 -7.79 -10.87
N TYR A 124 0.17 -8.32 -12.09
CA TYR A 124 -0.93 -7.96 -12.98
C TYR A 124 -2.27 -8.42 -12.40
N HIS A 125 -3.20 -7.47 -12.28
CA HIS A 125 -4.53 -7.70 -11.74
C HIS A 125 -5.54 -6.69 -12.31
N ALA A 126 -6.82 -6.94 -12.05
CA ALA A 126 -7.91 -6.04 -12.41
C ALA A 126 -9.15 -6.33 -11.55
N GLY A 127 -10.03 -5.34 -11.38
CA GLY A 127 -11.41 -5.59 -10.97
C GLY A 127 -12.20 -6.30 -12.07
N GLY A 128 -12.82 -7.43 -11.74
CA GLY A 128 -13.64 -8.24 -12.63
C GLY A 128 -14.94 -7.55 -13.06
N SER A 129 -15.56 -8.07 -14.12
CA SER A 129 -16.88 -7.62 -14.56
C SER A 129 -17.99 -8.20 -13.67
N ASN A 130 -18.97 -7.38 -13.31
CA ASN A 130 -20.16 -7.84 -12.59
C ASN A 130 -21.30 -8.11 -13.59
N THR A 131 -21.60 -9.40 -13.79
CA THR A 131 -22.63 -9.91 -14.70
C THR A 131 -23.91 -10.33 -13.99
N THR A 132 -23.95 -10.19 -12.65
CA THR A 132 -25.17 -10.46 -11.86
C THR A 132 -26.26 -9.42 -12.14
N LEU A 133 -27.49 -9.78 -11.79
CA LEU A 133 -28.67 -8.92 -11.99
C LEU A 133 -29.20 -8.31 -10.68
N ASP A 134 -28.63 -8.69 -9.55
CA ASP A 134 -29.15 -8.39 -8.21
C ASP A 134 -28.07 -8.22 -7.13
N GLU A 135 -26.78 -8.36 -7.48
CA GLU A 135 -25.68 -8.23 -6.52
C GLU A 135 -24.74 -7.08 -6.88
N TRP A 136 -24.32 -6.33 -5.85
CA TRP A 136 -23.14 -5.47 -5.94
C TRP A 136 -22.00 -6.10 -5.17
N ARG A 137 -20.76 -5.88 -5.63
CA ARG A 137 -19.55 -6.35 -4.94
C ARG A 137 -18.86 -5.19 -4.27
N GLU A 138 -18.55 -5.31 -2.98
CA GLU A 138 -17.81 -4.32 -2.22
C GLU A 138 -16.55 -4.87 -1.57
N THR A 139 -15.47 -4.11 -1.68
CA THR A 139 -14.20 -4.40 -1.01
C THR A 139 -13.61 -3.12 -0.43
N ALA A 140 -12.96 -3.23 0.73
CA ALA A 140 -12.12 -2.17 1.27
C ALA A 140 -10.65 -2.46 0.95
N GLY A 141 -9.99 -1.54 0.26
CA GLY A 141 -8.57 -1.58 -0.06
C GLY A 141 -7.74 -0.80 0.95
N ILE A 142 -6.71 -1.44 1.50
CA ILE A 142 -5.64 -0.81 2.26
C ILE A 142 -4.34 -1.13 1.53
N PHE A 143 -3.66 -0.09 1.07
CA PHE A 143 -2.38 -0.24 0.39
C PHE A 143 -1.25 0.15 1.35
N MET A 144 -0.06 -0.39 1.12
CA MET A 144 1.17 -0.01 1.82
C MET A 144 2.26 0.19 0.76
N ALA A 145 3.07 1.24 0.88
CA ALA A 145 4.12 1.61 -0.08
C ALA A 145 5.44 1.94 0.61
N LYS A 146 6.54 1.88 -0.14
CA LYS A 146 7.79 2.55 0.25
C LYS A 146 7.59 4.06 0.12
N GLU A 147 7.93 4.83 1.16
CA GLU A 147 7.66 6.29 1.19
C GLU A 147 8.44 7.12 0.17
N LEU A 148 9.57 6.64 -0.34
CA LEU A 148 10.50 7.42 -1.18
C LEU A 148 9.85 8.08 -2.42
N TYR A 149 8.66 7.64 -2.82
CA TYR A 149 7.94 8.12 -4.00
C TYR A 149 6.68 8.94 -3.65
N GLY A 150 6.49 9.30 -2.38
CA GLY A 150 5.31 10.01 -1.87
C GLY A 150 4.11 9.11 -1.62
N GLN A 151 3.04 9.66 -1.05
CA GLN A 151 1.76 8.97 -0.92
C GLN A 151 0.88 9.31 -2.13
N ALA A 152 0.16 8.32 -2.68
CA ALA A 152 -0.80 8.55 -3.78
C ALA A 152 -1.93 9.50 -3.32
N GLU A 153 -2.37 9.34 -2.08
CA GLU A 153 -3.23 10.26 -1.35
C GLU A 153 -2.44 10.87 -0.19
N ASN A 154 -2.50 12.19 -0.02
CA ASN A 154 -1.79 12.87 1.08
C ASN A 154 -2.49 12.58 2.44
N GLU A 155 -2.23 11.41 3.03
CA GLU A 155 -2.93 10.89 4.21
C GLU A 155 -2.83 11.82 5.42
N TYR A 156 -1.66 12.42 5.68
CA TYR A 156 -1.50 13.35 6.79
C TYR A 156 -2.27 14.67 6.60
N LEU A 157 -2.66 15.03 5.36
CA LEU A 157 -3.58 16.15 5.10
C LEU A 157 -5.04 15.72 5.29
N MET A 158 -5.38 14.49 4.90
CA MET A 158 -6.73 13.91 5.06
C MET A 158 -7.05 13.58 6.52
N VAL A 159 -6.03 13.18 7.29
CA VAL A 159 -6.08 12.85 8.70
C VAL A 159 -5.12 13.78 9.46
N PRO A 160 -5.49 15.06 9.65
CA PRO A 160 -4.62 16.03 10.29
C PRO A 160 -4.35 15.69 11.76
N SER A 161 -3.22 16.15 12.30
CA SER A 161 -2.76 15.79 13.65
C SER A 161 -3.80 16.00 14.76
N ALA A 162 -4.68 17.01 14.65
CA ALA A 162 -5.79 17.22 15.57
C ALA A 162 -6.79 16.04 15.58
N ARG A 163 -7.08 15.49 14.40
CA ARG A 163 -7.91 14.29 14.24
C ARG A 163 -7.20 13.06 14.77
N CYS A 164 -5.91 12.89 14.48
CA CYS A 164 -5.11 11.78 15.03
C CYS A 164 -5.14 11.76 16.57
N LYS A 165 -4.96 12.93 17.20
CA LYS A 165 -5.03 13.08 18.67
C LYS A 165 -6.42 12.74 19.22
N LYS A 166 -7.48 13.20 18.56
CA LYS A 166 -8.86 12.89 18.94
C LYS A 166 -9.18 11.39 18.83
N LEU A 167 -8.65 10.73 17.80
CA LEU A 167 -8.80 9.29 17.58
C LEU A 167 -7.84 8.44 18.42
N GLN A 168 -6.91 9.07 19.16
CA GLN A 168 -5.91 8.40 19.99
C GLN A 168 -5.12 7.34 19.20
N LEU A 169 -4.72 7.68 17.98
CA LEU A 169 -3.97 6.76 17.12
C LEU A 169 -2.65 6.34 17.81
N SER A 170 -2.33 5.06 17.67
CA SER A 170 -1.07 4.49 18.19
C SER A 170 0.15 5.06 17.46
N LEU A 171 1.34 4.85 18.03
CA LEU A 171 2.61 5.29 17.42
C LEU A 171 2.82 4.70 16.02
N VAL A 172 2.46 3.42 15.85
CA VAL A 172 2.52 2.74 14.54
C VAL A 172 1.53 3.38 13.56
N GLU A 173 0.30 3.66 13.99
CA GLU A 173 -0.72 4.30 13.13
C GLU A 173 -0.33 5.71 12.70
N LEU A 174 0.29 6.49 13.58
CA LEU A 174 0.85 7.79 13.23
C LEU A 174 1.94 7.64 12.15
N ARG A 175 2.87 6.70 12.32
CA ARG A 175 3.96 6.48 11.36
C ARG A 175 3.47 6.00 10.00
N VAL A 176 2.56 5.03 9.96
CA VAL A 176 2.02 4.56 8.66
C VAL A 176 1.17 5.62 7.95
N LEU A 177 0.65 6.63 8.64
CA LEU A 177 0.01 7.80 8.01
C LEU A 177 1.01 8.83 7.44
N GLY A 178 2.32 8.64 7.64
CA GLY A 178 3.36 9.56 7.18
C GLY A 178 3.82 10.60 8.22
N TYR A 179 3.52 10.40 9.51
CA TYR A 179 4.04 11.29 10.58
C TYR A 179 5.41 10.88 11.13
N GLY A 180 6.03 9.83 10.58
CA GLY A 180 7.42 9.48 10.89
C GLY A 180 8.39 10.21 9.97
N LEU A 181 9.62 10.44 10.44
CA LEU A 181 10.69 10.87 9.56
C LEU A 181 11.29 9.68 8.82
N SER A 182 11.58 9.84 7.53
CA SER A 182 12.41 8.90 6.78
C SER A 182 13.89 9.24 6.90
N PRO A 183 14.69 8.41 7.59
CA PRO A 183 16.09 8.68 7.75
C PRO A 183 16.80 8.59 6.38
N PRO A 184 17.77 9.47 6.10
CA PRO A 184 18.46 10.31 7.09
C PRO A 184 17.76 11.62 7.47
N ALA A 185 16.96 12.22 6.59
CA ALA A 185 16.38 13.56 6.84
C ALA A 185 15.21 13.92 5.90
N CYS A 186 14.38 12.96 5.50
CA CYS A 186 13.21 13.19 4.64
C CYS A 186 11.93 13.28 5.48
N GLY A 187 11.11 14.31 5.26
CA GLY A 187 9.81 14.46 5.94
C GLY A 187 9.85 15.22 7.28
N PHE A 188 10.94 15.89 7.63
CA PHE A 188 11.02 16.66 8.88
C PHE A 188 10.09 17.87 8.91
N VAL A 189 9.66 18.25 10.12
CA VAL A 189 8.85 19.45 10.39
C VAL A 189 9.57 20.30 11.43
N LYS A 190 9.83 21.57 11.10
CA LYS A 190 10.60 22.50 11.95
C LYS A 190 11.96 21.92 12.38
N TYR A 191 12.64 21.27 11.44
CA TYR A 191 13.94 20.62 11.63
C TYR A 191 13.95 19.55 12.73
N LYS A 192 12.82 18.84 12.88
CA LYS A 192 12.64 17.75 13.84
C LYS A 192 11.76 16.66 13.22
N ASP A 193 11.83 15.46 13.78
CA ASP A 193 10.86 14.40 13.49
C ASP A 193 9.43 14.91 13.75
N PRO A 194 8.44 14.66 12.87
CA PRO A 194 7.06 15.08 13.11
C PRO A 194 6.47 14.47 14.40
N MET A 195 6.92 13.29 14.82
CA MET A 195 6.56 12.69 16.12
C MET A 195 6.93 13.61 17.29
N GLU A 196 8.13 14.19 17.27
CA GLU A 196 8.58 15.12 18.30
C GLU A 196 7.91 16.50 18.15
N SER A 197 7.91 17.07 16.94
CA SER A 197 7.50 18.46 16.72
C SER A 197 5.99 18.67 16.81
N VAL A 198 5.19 17.70 16.36
CA VAL A 198 3.72 17.79 16.26
C VAL A 198 3.03 17.09 17.43
N PHE A 199 3.53 15.91 17.81
CA PHE A 199 2.91 15.08 18.85
C PHE A 199 3.60 15.16 20.21
N ARG A 200 4.81 15.74 20.30
CA ARG A 200 5.62 15.79 21.54
C ARG A 200 5.96 14.40 22.05
N ILE A 201 6.14 13.46 21.13
CA ILE A 201 6.49 12.07 21.42
C ILE A 201 7.93 11.84 21.02
N ILE A 202 8.70 11.21 21.91
CA ILE A 202 10.06 10.72 21.65
C ILE A 202 10.09 9.26 22.10
N ASP A 203 10.39 8.37 21.16
CA ASP A 203 10.52 6.93 21.36
C ASP A 203 11.79 6.41 20.66
N ASP A 204 11.95 5.09 20.58
CA ASP A 204 13.09 4.40 19.97
C ASP A 204 13.16 4.52 18.44
N GLU A 205 12.05 4.88 17.79
CA GLU A 205 11.97 5.08 16.33
C GLU A 205 12.02 6.57 15.93
N THR A 206 12.08 7.49 16.90
CA THR A 206 12.16 8.94 16.64
C THR A 206 13.55 9.30 16.14
N VAL A 207 13.64 9.93 14.95
CA VAL A 207 14.94 10.24 14.34
C VAL A 207 15.44 11.62 14.76
N PRO A 208 16.60 11.72 15.44
CA PRO A 208 17.17 13.01 15.79
C PRO A 208 17.79 13.69 14.55
N ILE A 209 17.53 14.99 14.39
CA ILE A 209 18.07 15.84 13.33
C ILE A 209 18.78 17.05 13.93
#